data_AF-A0A969WVF1-F1
#
_entry.id   AF-A0A969WVF1-F1
#
_cell.length_a   1.000
_cell.length_b   1.000
_cell.length_c   1.000
_cell.angle_alpha   90.00
_cell.angle_beta   90.00
_cell.angle_gamma   90.00
#
_symmetry.space_group_name_H-M   'P 1'
#
loop_
_entity.id
_entity.type
_entity.pdbx_description
1 polymer ?
#
loop_
_entity_poly.entity_id
_entity_poly.type
_entity_poly.pdbx_seq_one_letter_code
_entity_poly.pdbx_strand_id
1 'polypeptide(L)'
;MKTLFLNSTGRWLFSLIGGVVALLHPTIPFILLCTLMVLGDVYTAWSLSRRVKRKHPNANDGKFKSIYFGRVFLTLIKIYVLIILSFLIETYIFEGLQIKITNITAGAVCFWQLWSMLENESSCSNERWAKVLQKVLVDKTARHFDVDLSELETRD
;
A
#
# COMPACT_ATOMS: atom_id res chain seq x y z
N MET A 1 22.41 -26.25 -34.72
CA MET A 1 21.07 -25.75 -35.11
C MET A 1 20.19 -25.40 -33.90
N LYS A 2 20.04 -26.27 -32.89
CA LYS A 2 19.27 -25.97 -31.66
C LYS A 2 19.76 -24.75 -30.86
N THR A 3 21.08 -24.55 -30.76
CA THR A 3 21.69 -23.38 -30.08
C THR A 3 21.42 -22.05 -30.78
N LEU A 4 21.24 -22.06 -32.10
CA LEU A 4 20.96 -20.86 -32.90
C LEU A 4 19.48 -20.45 -32.81
N PHE A 5 18.58 -21.43 -32.73
CA PHE A 5 17.15 -21.20 -32.48
C PHE A 5 16.87 -20.70 -31.05
N LEU A 6 17.50 -21.32 -30.04
CA LEU A 6 17.34 -20.89 -28.63
C LEU A 6 17.82 -19.43 -28.42
N ASN A 7 18.90 -19.05 -29.11
CA ASN A 7 19.46 -17.70 -29.04
C ASN A 7 18.56 -16.67 -29.74
N SER A 8 17.93 -17.04 -30.86
CA SER A 8 16.96 -16.17 -31.55
C SER A 8 15.68 -15.96 -30.75
N THR A 9 15.09 -17.03 -30.18
CA THR A 9 13.89 -16.93 -29.35
C THR A 9 14.14 -16.11 -28.08
N GLY A 10 15.29 -16.31 -27.42
CA GLY A 10 15.69 -15.49 -26.27
C GLY A 10 15.81 -14.02 -26.63
N ARG A 11 16.44 -13.68 -27.76
CA ARG A 11 16.56 -12.29 -28.23
C ARG A 11 15.20 -11.62 -28.44
N TRP A 12 14.26 -12.30 -29.10
CA TRP A 12 12.90 -11.76 -29.29
C TRP A 12 12.16 -11.54 -27.97
N LEU A 13 12.29 -12.47 -27.03
CA LEU A 13 11.70 -12.33 -25.70
C LEU A 13 12.29 -11.12 -24.95
N PHE A 14 13.62 -10.97 -24.92
CA PHE A 14 14.28 -9.83 -24.29
C PHE A 14 13.93 -8.51 -24.96
N SER A 15 13.83 -8.48 -26.30
CA SER A 15 13.39 -7.29 -27.02
C SER A 15 11.95 -6.92 -26.69
N LEU A 16 11.06 -7.90 -26.55
CA LEU A 16 9.66 -7.66 -26.18
C LEU A 16 9.55 -7.14 -24.75
N ILE A 17 10.23 -7.79 -23.80
CA ILE A 17 10.29 -7.33 -22.40
C ILE A 17 10.89 -5.92 -22.32
N GLY A 18 12.00 -5.68 -23.03
CA GLY A 18 12.65 -4.37 -23.09
C GLY A 18 11.73 -3.30 -23.67
N GLY A 19 10.96 -3.62 -24.71
CA GLY A 19 9.95 -2.73 -25.27
C GLY A 19 8.84 -2.37 -24.27
N VAL A 20 8.33 -3.37 -23.53
CA VAL A 20 7.32 -3.14 -22.48
C VAL A 20 7.90 -2.28 -21.35
N VAL A 21 9.13 -2.56 -20.89
CA VAL A 21 9.80 -1.77 -19.85
C VAL A 21 10.05 -0.35 -20.31
N ALA A 22 10.47 -0.15 -21.55
CA ALA A 22 10.69 1.19 -22.11
C ALA A 22 9.38 1.99 -22.19
N LEU A 23 8.27 1.35 -22.58
CA LEU A 23 6.95 1.97 -22.61
C LEU A 23 6.46 2.36 -21.21
N LEU A 24 6.68 1.49 -20.23
CA LEU A 24 6.25 1.70 -18.84
C LEU A 24 7.27 2.48 -17.99
N HIS A 25 8.41 2.86 -18.55
CA HIS A 25 9.48 3.59 -17.86
C HIS A 25 8.97 4.81 -17.05
N PRO A 26 8.03 5.64 -17.56
CA PRO A 26 7.50 6.78 -16.81
C PRO A 26 6.79 6.40 -15.50
N THR A 27 6.32 5.15 -15.36
CA THR A 27 5.61 4.68 -14.15
C THR A 27 6.55 4.24 -13.02
N ILE A 28 7.82 4.00 -13.32
CA ILE A 28 8.80 3.43 -12.38
C ILE A 28 8.93 4.25 -11.08
N PRO A 29 9.04 5.60 -11.10
CA PRO A 29 9.16 6.38 -9.88
C PRO A 29 7.96 6.20 -8.93
N PHE A 30 6.74 6.14 -9.47
CA PHE A 30 5.52 5.94 -8.70
C PHE A 30 5.43 4.54 -8.11
N ILE A 31 5.80 3.52 -8.90
CA ILE A 31 5.88 2.12 -8.45
C ILE A 31 6.85 1.99 -7.28
N LEU A 32 8.06 2.54 -7.41
CA LEU A 32 9.07 2.49 -6.34
C LEU A 32 8.58 3.19 -5.07
N LEU A 33 8.04 4.40 -5.19
CA LEU A 33 7.53 5.16 -4.05
C LEU A 33 6.39 4.41 -3.34
N CYS A 34 5.39 3.91 -4.08
CA CYS A 34 4.28 3.19 -3.48
C CYS A 34 4.73 1.85 -2.86
N THR A 35 5.75 1.20 -3.43
CA THR A 35 6.36 0.00 -2.84
C THR A 35 6.96 0.30 -1.47
N LEU A 36 7.75 1.37 -1.37
CA LEU A 36 8.34 1.79 -0.10
C LEU A 36 7.26 2.11 0.94
N MET A 37 6.18 2.78 0.52
CA MET A 37 5.04 3.07 1.41
C MET A 37 4.35 1.80 1.93
N VAL A 38 4.11 0.80 1.07
CA VAL A 38 3.53 -0.49 1.49
C VAL A 38 4.47 -1.23 2.44
N LEU A 39 5.77 -1.23 2.17
CA LEU A 39 6.74 -1.87 3.07
C LEU A 39 6.81 -1.15 4.43
N GLY A 40 6.72 0.19 4.43
CA GLY A 40 6.62 1.00 5.64
C GLY A 40 5.38 0.67 6.46
N ASP A 41 4.22 0.57 5.81
CA ASP A 41 2.97 0.16 6.45
C ASP A 41 3.11 -1.22 7.13
N VAL A 42 3.60 -2.22 6.40
CA VAL A 42 3.83 -3.58 6.92
C VAL A 42 4.79 -3.59 8.09
N TYR A 43 5.84 -2.77 8.02
CA TYR A 43 6.78 -2.62 9.12
C TYR A 43 6.11 -2.03 10.38
N THR A 44 5.28 -0.99 10.23
CA THR A 44 4.56 -0.39 11.36
C THR A 44 3.54 -1.36 11.97
N ALA A 45 2.84 -2.13 11.14
CA ALA A 45 1.91 -3.17 11.60
C ALA A 45 2.64 -4.29 12.38
N TRP A 46 3.82 -4.72 11.90
CA TRP A 46 4.65 -5.67 12.62
C TRP A 46 5.19 -5.10 13.94
N SER A 47 5.65 -3.84 13.94
CA SER A 47 6.08 -3.14 15.15
C SER A 47 4.95 -3.08 16.18
N LEU A 48 3.73 -2.75 15.74
CA LEU A 48 2.53 -2.77 16.57
C LEU A 48 2.27 -4.17 17.15
N SER A 49 2.30 -5.22 16.33
CA SER A 49 2.11 -6.61 16.79
C SER A 49 3.08 -6.96 17.93
N ARG A 50 4.34 -6.52 17.85
CA ARG A 50 5.31 -6.68 18.95
C ARG A 50 4.96 -5.87 20.20
N ARG A 51 4.47 -4.63 20.06
CA ARG A 51 4.02 -3.80 21.20
C ARG A 51 2.80 -4.42 21.88
N VAL A 52 1.83 -4.87 21.09
CA VAL A 52 0.63 -5.57 21.59
C VAL A 52 1.01 -6.83 22.34
N LYS A 53 1.94 -7.65 21.83
CA LYS A 53 2.41 -8.84 22.56
C LYS A 53 2.96 -8.50 23.95
N ARG A 54 3.67 -7.37 24.10
CA ARG A 54 4.22 -6.94 25.40
C ARG A 54 3.14 -6.44 26.35
N LYS A 55 2.17 -5.66 25.85
CA LYS A 55 1.10 -5.04 26.67
C LYS A 55 -0.05 -6.02 26.97
N HIS A 56 -0.33 -6.92 26.03
CA HIS A 56 -1.44 -7.89 26.05
C HIS A 56 -0.96 -9.26 25.55
N PRO A 57 -0.34 -10.09 26.42
CA PRO A 57 0.33 -11.33 26.03
C PRO A 57 -0.57 -12.37 25.35
N ASN A 58 -1.87 -12.36 25.66
CA ASN A 58 -2.84 -13.32 25.12
C ASN A 58 -3.54 -12.83 23.84
N ALA A 59 -3.37 -11.56 23.44
CA ALA A 59 -4.11 -10.97 22.32
C ALA A 59 -3.42 -11.12 20.95
N ASN A 60 -2.09 -11.25 20.94
CA ASN A 60 -1.31 -11.37 19.70
C ASN A 60 -0.02 -12.15 19.97
N ASP A 61 0.48 -12.87 18.96
CA ASP A 61 1.69 -13.67 19.02
C ASP A 61 2.96 -12.93 18.58
N GLY A 62 2.85 -11.70 18.07
CA GLY A 62 4.01 -10.81 17.82
C GLY A 62 4.88 -11.21 16.61
N LYS A 63 4.43 -12.21 15.83
CA LYS A 63 5.22 -12.84 14.76
C LYS A 63 4.70 -12.45 13.38
N PHE A 64 5.63 -12.30 12.43
CA PHE A 64 5.29 -12.13 11.02
C PHE A 64 4.92 -13.48 10.41
N LYS A 65 3.64 -13.65 10.05
CA LYS A 65 3.13 -14.89 9.43
C LYS A 65 3.20 -14.80 7.90
N SER A 66 3.46 -15.94 7.25
CA SER A 66 3.51 -16.06 5.78
C SER A 66 2.22 -15.59 5.09
N ILE A 67 1.06 -15.74 5.74
CA ILE A 67 -0.23 -15.23 5.23
C ILE A 67 -0.18 -13.72 5.02
N TYR A 68 0.50 -12.96 5.89
CA TYR A 68 0.64 -11.51 5.73
C TYR A 68 1.52 -11.18 4.52
N PHE A 69 2.60 -11.93 4.29
CA PHE A 69 3.44 -11.75 3.11
C PHE A 69 2.65 -11.91 1.80
N GLY A 70 1.79 -12.93 1.71
CA GLY A 70 0.91 -13.11 0.55
C GLY A 70 -0.05 -11.93 0.33
N ARG A 71 -0.60 -11.37 1.41
CA ARG A 71 -1.44 -10.16 1.32
C ARG A 71 -0.65 -8.96 0.80
N VAL A 72 0.57 -8.74 1.29
CA VAL A 72 1.45 -7.65 0.85
C VAL A 72 1.74 -7.77 -0.65
N PHE A 73 2.07 -8.98 -1.11
CA PHE A 73 2.34 -9.23 -2.52
C PHE A 73 1.12 -8.91 -3.41
N LEU A 74 -0.08 -9.34 -2.99
CA LEU A 74 -1.32 -9.01 -3.70
C LEU A 74 -1.62 -7.50 -3.69
N THR A 75 -1.35 -6.82 -2.58
CA THR A 75 -1.49 -5.36 -2.48
C THR A 75 -0.56 -4.65 -3.46
N LEU A 76 0.71 -5.06 -3.55
CA LEU A 76 1.66 -4.51 -4.51
C LEU A 76 1.22 -4.72 -5.96
N ILE A 77 0.77 -5.93 -6.31
CA ILE A 77 0.23 -6.21 -7.66
C ILE A 77 -0.91 -5.27 -8.00
N LYS A 78 -1.89 -5.11 -7.09
CA LYS A 78 -3.05 -4.23 -7.31
C LYS A 78 -2.61 -2.78 -7.51
N ILE A 79 -1.67 -2.30 -6.70
CA ILE A 79 -1.14 -0.93 -6.82
C ILE A 79 -0.40 -0.75 -8.14
N TYR A 80 0.42 -1.71 -8.56
CA TYR A 80 1.17 -1.60 -9.83
C TYR A 80 0.23 -1.59 -11.02
N VAL A 81 -0.76 -2.47 -11.04
CA VAL A 81 -1.81 -2.48 -12.08
C VAL A 81 -2.54 -1.14 -12.11
N LEU A 82 -2.90 -0.59 -10.94
CA LEU A 82 -3.57 0.70 -10.83
C LEU A 82 -2.71 1.85 -11.38
N ILE A 83 -1.41 1.92 -11.02
CA ILE A 83 -0.49 2.95 -11.51
C ILE A 83 -0.32 2.85 -13.02
N ILE A 84 -0.09 1.64 -13.55
CA ILE A 84 0.06 1.41 -14.99
C ILE A 84 -1.21 1.81 -15.72
N LEU A 85 -2.37 1.41 -15.22
CA LEU A 85 -3.65 1.76 -15.83
C LEU A 85 -3.90 3.26 -15.82
N SER A 86 -3.63 3.95 -14.71
CA SER A 86 -3.73 5.41 -14.62
C SER A 86 -2.81 6.10 -15.62
N PHE A 87 -1.59 5.60 -15.82
CA PHE A 87 -0.67 6.11 -16.83
C PHE A 87 -1.16 5.89 -18.25
N LEU A 88 -1.71 4.72 -18.56
CA LEU A 88 -2.27 4.45 -19.90
C LEU A 88 -3.50 5.33 -20.17
N ILE A 89 -4.35 5.56 -19.17
CA ILE A 89 -5.51 6.45 -19.26
C ILE A 89 -5.04 7.90 -19.48
N GLU A 90 -4.07 8.37 -18.69
CA GLU A 90 -3.48 9.70 -18.85
C GLU A 90 -2.88 9.89 -20.25
N THR A 91 -2.16 8.88 -20.75
CA THR A 91 -1.43 8.95 -22.03
C THR A 91 -2.35 8.84 -23.24
N TYR A 92 -3.32 7.93 -23.24
CA TYR A 92 -4.10 7.59 -24.43
C TYR A 92 -5.56 8.09 -24.43
N ILE A 93 -6.12 8.38 -23.26
CA ILE A 93 -7.53 8.83 -23.16
C ILE A 93 -7.60 10.34 -22.93
N PHE A 94 -6.78 10.85 -22.02
CA PHE A 94 -6.71 12.29 -21.72
C PHE A 94 -5.58 13.00 -22.47
N GLU A 95 -5.20 12.47 -23.64
CA GLU A 95 -4.17 13.04 -24.49
C GLU A 95 -4.46 14.53 -24.77
N GLY A 96 -3.46 15.39 -24.55
CA GLY A 96 -3.57 16.84 -24.73
C GLY A 96 -4.15 17.62 -23.54
N LEU A 97 -4.66 16.95 -22.50
CA LEU A 97 -5.07 17.59 -21.25
C LEU A 97 -3.94 17.51 -20.21
N GLN A 98 -3.70 18.60 -19.47
CA GLN A 98 -2.65 18.65 -18.44
C GLN A 98 -3.11 18.01 -17.11
N ILE A 99 -3.75 16.85 -17.16
CA ILE A 99 -4.27 16.15 -15.98
C ILE A 99 -3.30 15.05 -15.56
N LYS A 100 -2.64 15.23 -14.40
CA LYS A 100 -1.65 14.28 -13.86
C LYS A 100 -2.29 13.13 -13.08
N ILE A 101 -3.08 12.30 -13.76
CA ILE A 101 -3.87 11.22 -13.14
C ILE A 101 -2.97 10.22 -12.41
N THR A 102 -1.83 9.88 -12.99
CA THR A 102 -0.84 8.97 -12.40
C THR A 102 -0.31 9.52 -11.08
N ASN A 103 0.01 10.82 -11.03
CA ASN A 103 0.47 11.49 -9.81
C ASN A 103 -0.62 11.50 -8.74
N ILE A 104 -1.86 11.84 -9.11
CA ILE A 104 -3.00 11.87 -8.18
C ILE A 104 -3.23 10.46 -7.62
N THR A 105 -3.21 9.44 -8.48
CA THR A 105 -3.37 8.03 -8.11
C THR A 105 -2.28 7.60 -7.12
N ALA A 106 -1.02 7.85 -7.44
CA ALA A 106 0.10 7.52 -6.56
C ALA A 106 0.02 8.29 -5.23
N GLY A 107 -0.36 9.57 -5.28
CA GLY A 107 -0.59 10.39 -4.09
C GLY A 107 -1.69 9.82 -3.19
N ALA A 108 -2.80 9.36 -3.77
CA ALA A 108 -3.88 8.70 -3.03
C ALA A 108 -3.42 7.39 -2.37
N VAL A 109 -2.65 6.56 -3.08
CA VAL A 109 -2.05 5.34 -2.52
C VAL A 109 -1.10 5.68 -1.38
N CYS A 110 -0.21 6.67 -1.55
CA CYS A 110 0.71 7.09 -0.50
C CYS A 110 -0.05 7.61 0.72
N PHE A 111 -1.09 8.41 0.52
CA PHE A 111 -1.93 8.89 1.62
C PHE A 111 -2.62 7.74 2.35
N TRP A 112 -3.16 6.75 1.63
CA TRP A 112 -3.76 5.55 2.22
C TRP A 112 -2.75 4.79 3.09
N GLN A 113 -1.54 4.56 2.59
CA GLN A 113 -0.50 3.84 3.35
C GLN A 113 -0.02 4.64 4.56
N LEU A 114 0.15 5.96 4.41
CA LEU A 114 0.51 6.84 5.53
C LEU A 114 -0.57 6.83 6.61
N TRP A 115 -1.84 6.83 6.21
CA TRP A 115 -2.97 6.75 7.12
C TRP A 115 -2.94 5.43 7.93
N SER A 116 -2.69 4.31 7.27
CA SER A 116 -2.53 3.00 7.91
C SER A 116 -1.34 2.96 8.89
N MET A 117 -0.20 3.57 8.52
CA MET A 117 0.95 3.71 9.41
C MET A 117 0.64 4.52 10.67
N LEU A 118 -0.08 5.64 10.52
CA LEU A 118 -0.49 6.49 11.63
C LEU A 118 -1.48 5.77 12.56
N GLU A 119 -2.40 4.98 12.02
CA GLU A 119 -3.26 4.10 12.81
C GLU A 119 -2.45 3.08 13.62
N ASN A 120 -1.45 2.45 12.99
CA ASN A 120 -0.57 1.50 13.67
C ASN A 120 0.28 2.13 14.78
N GLU A 121 0.76 3.36 14.58
CA GLU A 121 1.57 4.09 15.57
C GLU A 121 0.75 4.72 16.69
N SER A 122 -0.46 5.19 16.40
CA SER A 122 -1.38 5.65 17.44
C SER A 122 -1.87 4.48 18.30
N SER A 123 -1.97 3.27 17.75
CA SER A 123 -2.35 2.08 18.48
C SER A 123 -1.36 1.76 19.60
N CYS A 124 -1.88 1.53 20.81
CA CYS A 124 -1.11 1.34 22.04
C CYS A 124 -0.27 2.55 22.50
N SER A 125 -0.43 3.73 21.90
CA SER A 125 0.18 4.98 22.34
C SER A 125 -0.75 5.78 23.24
N ASN A 126 -0.19 6.43 24.27
CA ASN A 126 -0.92 7.32 25.19
C ASN A 126 -0.74 8.81 24.87
N GLU A 127 -0.04 9.13 23.78
CA GLU A 127 0.23 10.50 23.36
C GLU A 127 -1.04 11.25 22.96
N ARG A 128 -1.06 12.58 23.15
CA ARG A 128 -2.23 13.42 22.85
C ARG A 128 -2.64 13.34 21.38
N TRP A 129 -1.67 13.34 20.46
CA TRP A 129 -1.94 13.22 19.02
C TRP A 129 -2.52 11.84 18.65
N ALA A 130 -2.09 10.78 19.33
CA ALA A 130 -2.58 9.43 19.11
C ALA A 130 -4.04 9.29 19.53
N LYS A 131 -4.43 9.88 20.66
CA LYS A 131 -5.83 9.94 21.11
C LYS A 131 -6.71 10.71 20.13
N VAL A 132 -6.24 11.84 19.59
CA VAL A 132 -6.97 12.61 18.57
C VAL A 132 -7.16 11.79 17.30
N LEU A 133 -6.10 11.11 16.84
CA LEU A 133 -6.18 10.27 15.64
C LEU A 133 -7.15 9.11 15.83
N GLN A 134 -7.10 8.41 16.98
CA GLN A 134 -8.05 7.35 17.32
C GLN A 134 -9.49 7.85 17.31
N LYS A 135 -9.77 9.03 17.88
CA LYS A 135 -11.12 9.63 17.84
C LYS A 135 -11.60 9.90 16.42
N VAL A 136 -10.74 10.48 15.57
CA VAL A 136 -11.08 10.74 14.15
C VAL A 136 -11.33 9.43 13.37
N LEU A 137 -10.56 8.39 13.64
CA LEU A 137 -10.74 7.06 13.04
C LEU A 137 -12.05 6.41 13.47
N VAL A 138 -12.33 6.41 14.77
CA VAL A 138 -13.54 5.81 15.35
C VAL A 138 -14.80 6.55 14.88
N ASP A 139 -14.79 7.88 14.83
CA ASP A 139 -15.92 8.69 14.35
C ASP A 139 -16.25 8.40 12.87
N LYS A 140 -15.23 8.21 12.02
CA LYS A 140 -15.45 7.80 10.62
C LYS A 140 -16.11 6.43 10.51
N THR A 141 -15.75 5.48 11.36
CA THR A 141 -16.31 4.13 11.36
C THR A 141 -17.72 4.10 11.93
N ALA A 142 -17.98 4.81 13.04
CA ALA A 142 -19.29 4.86 13.69
C ALA A 142 -20.36 5.44 12.76
N ARG A 143 -20.02 6.49 11.97
CA ARG A 143 -20.94 7.06 10.98
C ARG A 143 -21.28 6.10 9.83
N HIS A 144 -20.43 5.11 9.56
CA HIS A 144 -20.66 4.14 8.48
C HIS A 144 -21.29 2.83 8.96
N PHE A 145 -21.20 2.53 10.26
CA PHE A 145 -21.64 1.25 10.83
C PHE A 145 -22.69 1.36 11.94
N ASP A 146 -23.21 2.55 12.27
CA ASP A 146 -24.26 2.79 13.27
C ASP A 146 -23.96 2.10 14.63
N VAL A 147 -22.68 2.11 15.01
CA VAL A 147 -22.19 1.51 16.26
C VAL A 147 -22.23 2.59 17.35
N ASP A 148 -22.98 2.31 18.42
CA ASP A 148 -23.07 3.18 19.59
C ASP A 148 -21.71 3.24 20.33
N LEU A 149 -21.12 4.44 20.40
CA LEU A 149 -19.80 4.69 20.95
C LEU A 149 -19.79 4.96 22.46
N SER A 150 -20.95 4.92 23.12
CA SER A 150 -21.12 5.18 24.56
C SER A 150 -20.29 4.24 25.46
N GLU A 151 -19.93 3.05 24.97
CA GLU A 151 -19.06 2.09 25.69
C GLU A 151 -17.58 2.52 25.79
N LEU A 152 -17.11 3.46 24.94
CA LEU A 152 -15.72 3.94 24.96
C LEU A 152 -15.55 5.25 25.76
N GLU A 153 -16.63 5.95 26.07
CA GLU A 153 -16.62 7.20 26.84
C GLU A 153 -16.55 6.95 28.36
N THR A 154 -16.86 5.73 28.80
CA THR A 154 -16.97 5.34 30.23
C THR A 154 -15.68 4.81 30.86
N ARG A 155 -14.52 4.88 30.18
CA ARG A 155 -13.23 4.35 30.69
C ARG A 155 -12.15 5.43 30.91
N ASP A 156 -12.57 6.62 31.36
CA ASP A 156 -11.69 7.60 32.01
C ASP A 156 -11.76 7.46 33.54
#